data_AF-A0A7C7WN79-F1
#
_entry.id   AF-A0A7C7WN79-F1
#
_cell.length_a   1.000
_cell.length_b   1.000
_cell.length_c   1.000
_cell.angle_alpha   90.00
_cell.angle_beta   90.00
_cell.angle_gamma   90.00
#
_symmetry.space_group_name_H-M   'P 1'
#
loop_
_entity.id
_entity.type
_entity.pdbx_description
1 polymer ?
#
loop_
_entity_poly.entity_id
_entity_poly.type
_entity_poly.pdbx_seq_one_letter_code
_entity_poly.pdbx_strand_id
1 'polypeptide(L)'
;MPTTHDNLKEAFAGESQAAQKYTVFAKQAERDGFANIAKLFRLTAEAERIHAEGHLKALNGVGSTAENLQAAIDGETYEYTEMYPPMLDQAEAEGHKAKRMFKYAVEAEEIHAKIYAMALEAVKKGEDLDAEFYLCPVCGYIEMGTPPEKCPVCGVKGEKFVQI
;
A
#
# COMPACT_ATOMS: atom_id res chain seq x y z
N MET A 1 -12.93 -1.91 -29.47
CA MET A 1 -13.80 -1.64 -28.31
C MET A 1 -13.28 -2.48 -27.16
N PRO A 2 -13.09 -1.90 -25.96
CA PRO A 2 -12.63 -2.67 -24.80
C PRO A 2 -13.65 -3.73 -24.42
N THR A 3 -13.18 -4.85 -23.86
CA THR A 3 -14.07 -5.87 -23.30
C THR A 3 -14.59 -5.44 -21.93
N THR A 4 -15.66 -6.07 -21.44
CA THR A 4 -16.11 -5.84 -20.05
C THR A 4 -15.00 -6.12 -19.04
N HIS A 5 -14.15 -7.11 -19.30
CA HIS A 5 -13.02 -7.42 -18.46
C HIS A 5 -11.97 -6.29 -18.46
N ASP A 6 -11.67 -5.68 -19.61
CA ASP A 6 -10.78 -4.52 -19.68
C ASP A 6 -11.39 -3.31 -18.94
N ASN A 7 -12.69 -3.07 -19.12
CA ASN A 7 -13.41 -2.01 -18.42
C ASN A 7 -13.38 -2.20 -16.91
N LEU A 8 -13.47 -3.43 -16.40
CA LEU A 8 -13.39 -3.72 -14.97
C LEU A 8 -12.00 -3.43 -14.40
N LYS A 9 -10.93 -3.74 -15.14
CA LYS A 9 -9.55 -3.40 -14.73
C LYS A 9 -9.34 -1.89 -14.69
N GLU A 10 -9.83 -1.18 -15.71
CA GLU A 10 -9.77 0.27 -15.76
C GLU A 10 -10.57 0.91 -14.62
N ALA A 11 -11.78 0.40 -14.34
CA ALA A 11 -12.60 0.86 -13.22
C ALA A 11 -11.93 0.59 -11.88
N PHE A 12 -11.40 -0.62 -11.64
CA PHE A 12 -10.67 -0.94 -10.40
C PHE A 12 -9.49 0.00 -10.18
N ALA A 13 -8.69 0.27 -11.22
CA ALA A 13 -7.57 1.21 -11.14
C ALA A 13 -8.04 2.65 -10.87
N GLY A 14 -9.11 3.08 -11.53
CA GLY A 14 -9.70 4.41 -11.37
C GLY A 14 -10.23 4.66 -9.96
N GLU A 15 -11.03 3.72 -9.44
CA GLU A 15 -11.61 3.79 -8.10
C GLU A 15 -10.52 3.72 -7.01
N SER A 16 -9.50 2.87 -7.20
CA SER A 16 -8.36 2.79 -6.28
C SER A 16 -7.59 4.13 -6.19
N GLN A 17 -7.35 4.78 -7.34
CA GLN A 17 -6.73 6.11 -7.37
C GLN A 17 -7.64 7.19 -6.76
N ALA A 18 -8.96 7.12 -6.99
CA ALA A 18 -9.93 8.06 -6.45
C ALA A 18 -9.99 7.99 -4.92
N ALA A 19 -10.09 6.79 -4.34
CA ALA A 19 -10.06 6.58 -2.90
C ALA A 19 -8.82 7.20 -2.22
N GLN A 20 -7.64 7.00 -2.81
CA GLN A 20 -6.38 7.56 -2.29
C GLN A 20 -6.33 9.09 -2.41
N LYS A 21 -6.71 9.65 -3.57
CA LYS A 21 -6.79 11.10 -3.78
C LYS A 21 -7.73 11.77 -2.79
N TYR A 22 -8.94 11.23 -2.61
CA TYR A 22 -9.95 11.83 -1.74
C TYR A 22 -9.56 11.76 -0.26
N THR A 23 -8.89 10.68 0.17
CA THR A 23 -8.29 10.62 1.51
C THR A 23 -7.25 11.73 1.74
N VAL A 24 -6.41 12.03 0.74
CA VAL A 24 -5.44 13.12 0.83
C VAL A 24 -6.13 14.49 0.79
N PHE A 25 -7.13 14.68 -0.06
CA PHE A 25 -7.89 15.92 -0.16
C PHE A 25 -8.66 16.23 1.13
N ALA A 26 -9.18 15.21 1.82
CA ALA A 26 -9.79 15.36 3.13
C ALA A 26 -8.83 15.98 4.16
N LYS A 27 -7.57 15.52 4.20
CA LYS A 27 -6.54 16.09 5.09
C LYS A 27 -6.26 17.55 4.77
N GLN A 28 -6.27 17.92 3.48
CA GLN A 28 -6.08 19.30 3.06
C GLN A 28 -7.29 20.17 3.46
N ALA A 29 -8.51 19.71 3.19
CA ALA A 29 -9.74 20.41 3.59
C ALA A 29 -9.83 20.63 5.11
N GLU A 30 -9.36 19.68 5.91
CA GLU A 30 -9.23 19.84 7.38
C GLU A 30 -8.26 20.96 7.76
N ARG A 31 -7.07 21.01 7.13
CA ARG A 31 -6.08 22.08 7.37
C ARG A 31 -6.59 23.45 6.97
N ASP A 32 -7.41 23.50 5.92
CA ASP A 32 -8.01 24.72 5.41
C ASP A 32 -9.26 25.15 6.20
N GLY A 33 -9.67 24.39 7.22
CA GLY A 33 -10.80 24.71 8.09
C GLY A 33 -12.18 24.28 7.56
N PHE A 34 -12.23 23.55 6.43
CA PHE A 34 -13.47 23.09 5.82
C PHE A 34 -13.91 21.72 6.33
N ALA A 35 -14.32 21.66 7.60
CA ALA A 35 -14.64 20.39 8.28
C ALA A 35 -15.69 19.52 7.56
N ASN A 36 -16.75 20.10 7.00
CA ASN A 36 -17.77 19.33 6.28
C ASN A 36 -17.30 18.85 4.90
N ILE A 37 -16.45 19.62 4.21
CA ILE A 37 -15.85 19.20 2.94
C ILE A 37 -14.86 18.05 3.18
N ALA A 38 -14.07 18.12 4.26
CA ALA A 38 -13.20 17.02 4.65
C ALA A 38 -13.99 15.74 4.93
N LYS A 39 -15.10 15.84 5.68
CA LYS A 39 -16.02 14.70 5.90
C LYS A 39 -16.57 14.14 4.59
N LEU A 40 -17.01 15.01 3.67
CA LEU A 40 -17.50 14.58 2.36
C LEU A 40 -16.41 13.79 1.60
N PHE A 41 -15.19 14.32 1.51
CA PHE A 41 -14.08 13.60 0.87
C PHE A 41 -13.79 12.25 1.53
N ARG A 42 -13.84 12.14 2.86
CA ARG A 42 -13.65 10.86 3.56
C ARG A 42 -14.76 9.85 3.21
N LEU A 43 -16.01 10.29 3.18
CA LEU A 43 -17.15 9.45 2.82
C LEU A 43 -17.08 9.01 1.36
N THR A 44 -16.69 9.91 0.45
CA THR A 44 -16.50 9.57 -0.97
C THR A 44 -15.33 8.60 -1.14
N ALA A 45 -14.20 8.79 -0.44
CA ALA A 45 -13.09 7.83 -0.48
C ALA A 45 -13.52 6.41 -0.09
N GLU A 46 -14.39 6.29 0.92
CA GLU A 46 -14.97 5.01 1.34
C GLU A 46 -15.96 4.44 0.30
N ALA A 47 -16.76 5.30 -0.36
CA ALA A 47 -17.61 4.87 -1.46
C ALA A 47 -16.79 4.29 -2.62
N GLU A 48 -15.69 4.94 -3.01
CA GLU A 48 -14.83 4.42 -4.09
C GLU A 48 -14.12 3.12 -3.68
N ARG A 49 -13.78 2.95 -2.39
CA ARG A 49 -13.27 1.67 -1.88
C ARG A 49 -14.30 0.54 -2.08
N ILE A 50 -15.59 0.81 -1.82
CA ILE A 50 -16.69 -0.14 -2.03
C ILE A 50 -16.85 -0.48 -3.52
N HIS A 51 -16.76 0.53 -4.41
CA HIS A 51 -16.82 0.31 -5.85
C HIS A 51 -15.64 -0.56 -6.34
N ALA A 52 -14.40 -0.21 -5.94
CA ALA A 52 -13.20 -0.98 -6.26
C ALA A 52 -13.30 -2.44 -5.81
N GLU A 53 -13.78 -2.68 -4.58
CA GLU A 53 -14.00 -4.03 -4.05
C GLU A 53 -15.00 -4.83 -4.90
N GLY A 54 -16.09 -4.19 -5.33
CA GLY A 54 -17.07 -4.80 -6.24
C GLY A 54 -16.47 -5.19 -7.59
N HIS A 55 -15.63 -4.32 -8.17
CA HIS A 55 -14.97 -4.60 -9.44
C HIS A 55 -13.91 -5.70 -9.33
N LEU A 56 -13.12 -5.72 -8.26
CA LEU A 56 -12.12 -6.76 -8.02
C LEU A 56 -12.78 -8.14 -7.87
N LYS A 57 -13.91 -8.22 -7.16
CA LYS A 57 -14.71 -9.45 -7.07
C LYS A 57 -15.24 -9.88 -8.43
N ALA A 58 -15.75 -8.95 -9.24
CA ALA A 58 -16.23 -9.26 -10.59
C ALA A 58 -15.11 -9.72 -11.54
N LEU A 59 -13.86 -9.36 -11.27
CA LEU A 59 -12.66 -9.88 -11.95
C LEU A 59 -12.22 -11.25 -11.45
N ASN A 60 -12.88 -11.83 -10.44
CA ASN A 60 -12.39 -12.98 -9.69
C ASN A 60 -10.99 -12.76 -9.10
N GLY A 61 -10.66 -11.51 -8.72
CA GLY A 61 -9.37 -11.12 -8.18
C GLY A 61 -9.21 -11.39 -6.68
N VAL A 62 -10.13 -12.12 -6.06
CA VAL A 62 -10.08 -12.49 -4.63
C VAL A 62 -10.17 -14.01 -4.51
N GLY A 63 -9.04 -14.62 -4.14
CA GLY A 63 -8.92 -16.05 -3.88
C GLY A 63 -8.93 -16.40 -2.39
N SER A 64 -8.45 -17.60 -2.07
CA SER A 64 -8.10 -18.00 -0.71
C SER A 64 -6.99 -17.14 -0.12
N THR A 65 -6.83 -17.14 1.21
CA THR A 65 -5.75 -16.41 1.88
C THR A 65 -4.38 -16.76 1.31
N ALA A 66 -4.12 -18.04 1.03
CA ALA A 66 -2.85 -18.48 0.44
C ALA A 66 -2.64 -17.93 -0.99
N GLU A 67 -3.68 -17.92 -1.82
CA GLU A 67 -3.60 -17.35 -3.19
C GLU A 67 -3.40 -15.84 -3.16
N ASN A 68 -4.11 -15.14 -2.27
CA ASN A 68 -3.96 -13.68 -2.10
C ASN A 68 -2.57 -13.31 -1.57
N LEU A 69 -2.02 -14.09 -0.63
CA LEU A 69 -0.66 -13.91 -0.13
C LEU A 69 0.38 -14.14 -1.23
N GLN A 70 0.20 -15.16 -2.07
CA GLN A 70 1.09 -15.37 -3.21
C GLN A 70 1.02 -14.21 -4.21
N ALA A 71 -0.18 -13.74 -4.55
CA ALA A 71 -0.35 -12.59 -5.42
C ALA A 71 0.31 -11.31 -4.85
N ALA A 72 0.22 -11.10 -3.54
CA ALA A 72 0.92 -10.01 -2.86
C ALA A 72 2.45 -10.16 -2.98
N ILE A 73 3.01 -11.35 -2.68
CA ILE A 73 4.46 -11.61 -2.82
C ILE A 73 4.94 -11.32 -4.24
N ASP A 74 4.19 -11.76 -5.25
CA ASP A 74 4.54 -11.55 -6.66
C ASP A 74 4.52 -10.06 -7.02
N GLY A 75 3.50 -9.33 -6.54
CA GLY A 75 3.37 -7.88 -6.70
C GLY A 75 4.53 -7.13 -6.04
N GLU A 76 4.70 -7.29 -4.73
CA GLU A 76 5.77 -6.64 -3.96
C GLU A 76 7.15 -6.94 -4.56
N THR A 77 7.40 -8.19 -4.97
CA THR A 77 8.66 -8.58 -5.62
C THR A 77 8.89 -7.83 -6.91
N TYR A 78 7.90 -7.79 -7.79
CA TYR A 78 7.99 -6.99 -9.01
C TYR A 78 8.23 -5.49 -8.69
N GLU A 79 7.60 -4.96 -7.65
CA GLU A 79 7.77 -3.56 -7.27
C GLU A 79 9.21 -3.23 -6.87
N TYR A 80 9.82 -4.01 -5.96
CA TYR A 80 11.18 -3.71 -5.48
C TYR A 80 12.31 -4.19 -6.40
N THR A 81 12.08 -5.17 -7.29
CA THR A 81 13.13 -5.65 -8.22
C THR A 81 13.08 -5.01 -9.60
N GLU A 82 11.90 -4.72 -10.13
CA GLU A 82 11.73 -4.30 -11.53
C GLU A 82 11.12 -2.89 -11.68
N MET A 83 10.09 -2.56 -10.89
CA MET A 83 9.31 -1.34 -11.11
C MET A 83 9.99 -0.10 -10.52
N TYR A 84 10.25 -0.09 -9.21
CA TYR A 84 10.75 1.10 -8.53
C TYR A 84 12.23 1.41 -8.79
N PRO A 85 13.17 0.44 -8.91
CA PRO A 85 14.57 0.76 -9.14
C PRO A 85 14.84 1.70 -10.34
N PRO A 86 14.34 1.44 -11.56
CA PRO A 86 14.54 2.37 -12.67
C PRO A 86 13.81 3.71 -12.49
N MET A 87 12.68 3.74 -11.76
CA MET A 87 11.97 4.99 -11.45
C MET A 87 12.75 5.85 -10.45
N LEU A 88 13.41 5.21 -9.47
CA LEU A 88 14.31 5.86 -8.54
C LEU A 88 15.50 6.47 -9.27
N ASP A 89 16.20 5.68 -10.09
CA ASP A 89 17.36 6.13 -10.87
C ASP A 89 17.01 7.36 -11.72
N GLN A 90 15.87 7.32 -12.41
CA GLN A 90 15.38 8.44 -13.21
C GLN A 90 15.08 9.67 -12.34
N ALA A 91 14.39 9.51 -11.21
CA ALA A 91 14.09 10.63 -10.32
C ALA A 91 15.34 11.22 -9.67
N GLU A 92 16.39 10.42 -9.44
CA GLU A 92 17.69 10.89 -8.99
C GLU A 92 18.41 11.70 -10.07
N ALA A 93 18.44 11.19 -11.31
CA ALA A 93 19.03 11.87 -12.47
C ALA A 93 18.37 13.22 -12.75
N GLU A 94 17.04 13.32 -12.59
CA GLU A 94 16.28 14.56 -12.75
C GLU A 94 16.38 15.50 -11.55
N GLY A 95 16.94 15.04 -10.42
CA GLY A 95 16.88 15.77 -9.15
C GLY A 95 15.45 15.96 -8.63
N HIS A 96 14.49 15.15 -9.09
CA HIS A 96 13.09 15.28 -8.77
C HIS A 96 12.79 14.83 -7.34
N LYS A 97 11.85 15.51 -6.66
CA LYS A 97 11.49 15.21 -5.25
C LYS A 97 10.94 13.79 -5.03
N ALA A 98 10.46 13.13 -6.10
CA ALA A 98 9.94 11.77 -6.04
C ALA A 98 10.99 10.74 -5.60
N LYS A 99 12.28 10.99 -5.84
CA LYS A 99 13.37 10.09 -5.46
C LYS A 99 13.31 9.64 -4.01
N ARG A 100 12.81 10.50 -3.10
CA ARG A 100 12.65 10.15 -1.69
C ARG A 100 11.64 9.02 -1.48
N MET A 101 10.46 9.13 -2.10
CA MET A 101 9.42 8.11 -1.92
C MET A 101 9.71 6.85 -2.73
N PHE A 102 10.33 6.96 -3.90
CA PHE A 102 10.79 5.76 -4.63
C PHE A 102 11.84 4.99 -3.83
N LYS A 103 12.82 5.68 -3.23
CA LYS A 103 13.79 5.03 -2.35
C LYS A 103 13.12 4.32 -1.18
N TYR A 104 12.17 4.99 -0.53
CA TYR A 104 11.43 4.39 0.57
C TYR A 104 10.60 3.17 0.14
N ALA A 105 9.97 3.22 -1.03
CA ALA A 105 9.18 2.13 -1.58
C ALA A 105 10.05 0.91 -1.90
N VAL A 106 11.20 1.09 -2.59
CA VAL A 106 12.14 -0.03 -2.86
C VAL A 106 12.53 -0.76 -1.58
N GLU A 107 12.90 -0.02 -0.53
CA GLU A 107 13.34 -0.61 0.73
C GLU A 107 12.18 -1.20 1.55
N ALA A 108 10.97 -0.64 1.46
CA ALA A 108 9.80 -1.14 2.19
C ALA A 108 9.19 -2.38 1.53
N GLU A 109 9.07 -2.40 0.20
CA GLU A 109 8.40 -3.46 -0.56
C GLU A 109 9.18 -4.79 -0.46
N GLU A 110 10.53 -4.73 -0.35
CA GLU A 110 11.33 -5.93 -0.05
C GLU A 110 10.94 -6.54 1.30
N ILE A 111 10.62 -5.71 2.29
CA ILE A 111 10.19 -6.15 3.62
C ILE A 111 8.76 -6.66 3.58
N HIS A 112 7.87 -6.03 2.81
CA HIS A 112 6.48 -6.49 2.64
C HIS A 112 6.46 -7.89 2.02
N ALA A 113 7.25 -8.11 0.94
CA ALA A 113 7.38 -9.42 0.32
C ALA A 113 7.85 -10.51 1.31
N LYS A 114 8.84 -10.18 2.17
CA LYS A 114 9.34 -11.10 3.21
C LYS A 114 8.27 -11.45 4.24
N ILE A 115 7.52 -10.46 4.73
CA ILE A 115 6.47 -10.65 5.73
C ILE A 115 5.32 -11.49 5.14
N TYR A 116 4.90 -11.22 3.90
CA TYR A 116 3.89 -12.04 3.24
C TYR A 116 4.35 -13.47 2.98
N ALA A 117 5.63 -13.69 2.66
CA ALA A 117 6.19 -15.03 2.54
C ALA A 117 6.11 -15.80 3.87
N MET A 118 6.41 -15.14 5.00
CA MET A 118 6.24 -15.74 6.34
C MET A 118 4.77 -16.08 6.63
N ALA A 119 3.84 -15.16 6.31
CA ALA A 119 2.41 -15.41 6.47
C ALA A 119 1.93 -16.58 5.61
N LEU A 120 2.41 -16.70 4.37
CA LEU A 120 2.05 -17.80 3.47
C LEU A 120 2.49 -19.15 4.04
N GLU A 121 3.69 -19.22 4.61
CA GLU A 121 4.18 -20.44 5.26
C GLU A 121 3.39 -20.82 6.53
N ALA A 122 2.88 -19.83 7.29
CA ALA A 122 1.97 -20.10 8.40
C ALA A 122 0.63 -20.66 7.91
N VAL A 123 0.01 -20.02 6.91
CA VAL A 123 -1.27 -20.46 6.34
C VAL A 123 -1.17 -21.87 5.75
N LYS A 124 -0.05 -22.22 5.10
CA LYS A 124 0.19 -23.58 4.57
C LYS A 124 0.23 -24.65 5.67
N LYS A 125 0.56 -24.29 6.91
CA LYS A 125 0.52 -25.18 8.09
C LYS A 125 -0.85 -25.21 8.77
N GLY A 126 -1.81 -24.40 8.32
CA GLY A 126 -3.10 -24.22 8.98
C GLY A 126 -3.01 -23.33 10.22
N GLU A 127 -1.96 -22.51 10.31
CA GLU A 127 -1.70 -21.58 11.40
C GLU A 127 -1.92 -20.14 10.93
N ASP A 128 -2.12 -19.23 11.88
CA ASP A 128 -2.08 -17.79 11.65
C ASP A 128 -0.66 -17.25 11.94
N LEU A 129 -0.35 -16.06 11.46
CA LEU A 129 0.92 -15.40 11.75
C LEU A 129 0.88 -14.77 13.15
N ASP A 130 1.65 -15.33 14.08
CA ASP A 130 1.75 -14.82 15.45
C ASP A 130 2.78 -13.67 15.55
N ALA A 131 2.31 -12.43 15.35
CA ALA A 131 3.12 -11.23 15.51
C ALA A 131 2.27 -9.98 15.76
N GLU A 132 2.85 -9.01 16.46
CA GLU A 132 2.37 -7.64 16.46
C GLU A 132 2.98 -6.89 15.26
N PHE A 133 2.19 -6.06 14.58
CA PHE A 133 2.65 -5.29 13.42
C PHE A 133 2.75 -3.80 13.73
N TYR A 134 3.84 -3.19 13.28
CA TYR A 134 4.09 -1.78 13.46
C TYR A 134 4.42 -1.11 12.14
N LEU A 135 3.70 -0.03 11.81
CA LEU A 135 3.89 0.74 10.59
C LEU A 135 4.68 2.01 10.86
N CYS A 136 5.76 2.23 10.10
CA CYS A 136 6.42 3.52 10.05
C CYS A 136 5.55 4.53 9.28
N PRO A 137 5.06 5.62 9.92
CA PRO A 137 4.12 6.55 9.28
C PRO A 137 4.78 7.49 8.25
N VAL A 138 6.09 7.37 8.04
CA VAL A 138 6.87 8.23 7.15
C VAL A 138 7.19 7.55 5.83
N CYS A 139 7.62 6.28 5.88
CA CYS A 139 8.16 5.57 4.71
C CYS A 139 7.44 4.26 4.39
N GLY A 140 6.50 3.79 5.21
CA GLY A 140 5.77 2.55 4.93
C GLY A 140 6.49 1.27 5.36
N TYR A 141 7.66 1.36 6.01
CA TYR A 141 8.33 0.19 6.57
C TYR A 141 7.45 -0.50 7.62
N ILE A 142 7.32 -1.82 7.53
CA ILE A 142 6.59 -2.66 8.49
C ILE A 142 7.61 -3.42 9.35
N GLU A 143 7.44 -3.34 10.67
CA GLU A 143 8.19 -4.12 11.65
C GLU A 143 7.28 -5.17 12.29
N MET A 144 7.83 -6.36 12.54
CA MET A 144 7.17 -7.40 13.31
C MET A 144 7.72 -7.45 14.74
N GLY A 145 6.85 -7.53 15.74
CA GLY A 145 7.23 -7.72 17.14
C GLY A 145 7.56 -6.44 17.88
N THR A 146 8.74 -5.84 17.69
CA THR A 146 9.12 -4.63 18.47
C THR A 146 9.76 -3.58 17.57
N PRO A 147 9.25 -2.33 17.56
CA PRO A 147 9.84 -1.24 16.78
C PRO A 147 11.32 -1.01 17.11
N PRO A 148 12.19 -0.81 16.10
CA PRO A 148 13.58 -0.46 16.33
C PRO A 148 13.70 0.96 16.91
N GLU A 149 14.84 1.30 17.53
CA GLU A 149 15.08 2.67 18.05
C GLU A 149 14.92 3.73 16.95
N LYS A 150 15.33 3.41 15.72
CA LYS A 150 15.15 4.22 14.51
C LYS A 150 14.74 3.32 13.36
N CYS A 151 13.81 3.81 12.54
CA CYS A 151 13.42 3.17 11.30
C CYS A 151 14.66 2.98 10.39
N PRO A 152 14.92 1.76 9.90
CA PRO A 152 16.09 1.50 9.05
C PRO A 152 16.01 2.22 7.69
N VAL A 153 14.80 2.56 7.23
CA VAL A 153 14.55 3.18 5.92
C VAL A 153 14.65 4.71 5.98
N CYS A 154 13.89 5.35 6.89
CA CYS A 154 13.81 6.82 6.94
C CYS A 154 14.46 7.47 8.17
N GLY A 155 14.92 6.69 9.14
CA GLY A 155 15.57 7.19 10.35
C GLY A 155 14.65 7.84 11.38
N VAL A 156 13.31 7.83 11.17
CA VAL A 156 12.37 8.31 12.20
C VAL A 156 12.48 7.44 13.45
N LYS A 157 12.30 8.04 14.63
CA LYS A 157 12.37 7.32 15.90
C LYS A 157 11.28 6.23 15.99
N GLY A 158 11.62 5.10 16.61
CA GLY A 158 10.72 3.96 16.87
C GLY A 158 9.43 4.34 17.58
N GLU A 159 9.49 5.33 18.48
CA GLU A 159 8.32 5.89 19.20
C GLU A 159 7.23 6.46 18.27
N LYS A 160 7.54 6.68 16.99
CA LYS A 160 6.57 7.16 15.98
C LYS A 160 5.87 6.05 15.23
N PHE A 161 6.30 4.79 15.38
CA PHE A 161 5.61 3.67 14.76
C PHE A 161 4.21 3.55 15.33
N VAL A 162 3.29 3.14 14.45
CA VAL A 162 1.89 2.92 14.82
C VAL A 162 1.67 1.42 14.87
N GLN A 163 1.30 0.90 16.03
CA GLN A 163 0.81 -0.48 16.15
C GLN A 163 -0.54 -0.56 15.44
N ILE A 164 -0.71 -1.58 14.59
CA ILE A 164 -1.94 -1.85 13.84
C ILE A 164 -2.73 -2.95 14.51
#